data_AF-A0A1C6K2B0-F1
#
_entry.id   AF-A0A1C6K2B0-F1
#
_cell.length_a   1.000
_cell.length_b   1.000
_cell.length_c   1.000
_cell.angle_alpha   90.00
_cell.angle_beta   90.00
_cell.angle_gamma   90.00
#
_symmetry.space_group_name_H-M   'P 1'
#
loop_
_entity.id
_entity.type
_entity.pdbx_description
1 polymer ?
#
loop_
_entity_poly.entity_id
_entity_poly.type
_entity_poly.pdbx_seq_one_letter_code
_entity_poly.pdbx_strand_id
1 'polypeptide(L)'
;MAIPDDQKTQPFARYVAEVNDPDGWTFVYEEAGKDSEFLKNYPRLNNGNLVEVLGNQKGSDGAVWNLISIAGAYAGYVRADLLKRK
;
A
#
# COMPACT_ATOMS: atom_id res chain seq x y z
N MET A 1 15.43 -13.34 -22.69
CA MET A 1 15.08 -11.90 -22.63
C MET A 1 15.22 -11.47 -21.18
N ALA A 2 16.23 -10.65 -20.88
CA ALA A 2 16.35 -10.02 -19.58
C ALA A 2 15.28 -8.92 -19.51
N ILE A 3 14.53 -8.86 -18.41
CA ILE A 3 13.67 -7.71 -18.14
C ILE A 3 14.60 -6.49 -18.05
N PRO A 4 14.37 -5.41 -18.82
CA PRO A 4 15.27 -4.26 -18.85
C PRO A 4 15.41 -3.64 -17.45
N ASP A 5 16.65 -3.26 -17.12
CA ASP A 5 17.11 -2.77 -15.81
C ASP A 5 16.35 -1.50 -15.33
N ASP A 6 15.65 -0.82 -16.23
CA ASP A 6 14.83 0.38 -15.97
C ASP A 6 13.61 0.12 -15.06
N GLN A 7 13.20 -1.15 -14.90
CA GLN A 7 12.16 -1.52 -13.93
C GLN A 7 12.69 -1.68 -12.49
N LYS A 8 14.01 -1.64 -12.25
CA LYS A 8 14.58 -1.83 -10.92
C LYS A 8 14.72 -0.55 -10.09
N THR A 9 14.58 0.63 -10.70
CA THR A 9 14.73 1.91 -9.98
C THR A 9 13.84 2.99 -10.58
N GLN A 10 12.53 2.72 -10.72
CA GLN A 10 11.63 3.87 -10.62
C GLN A 10 11.82 4.40 -9.20
N PRO A 11 12.23 5.66 -8.98
CA PRO A 11 12.17 6.23 -7.64
C PRO A 11 10.70 6.16 -7.28
N PHE A 12 10.31 5.20 -6.43
CA PHE A 12 8.93 5.10 -6.01
C PHE A 12 8.66 6.44 -5.35
N ALA A 13 7.88 7.28 -6.04
CA ALA A 13 7.67 8.64 -5.59
C ALA A 13 7.00 8.49 -4.22
N ARG A 14 7.70 8.92 -3.17
CA ARG A 14 7.13 8.97 -1.84
C ARG A 14 6.06 10.06 -1.87
N TYR A 15 4.81 9.70 -1.62
CA TYR A 15 3.71 10.66 -1.63
C TYR A 15 2.71 10.37 -0.51
N VAL A 16 1.98 11.40 -0.10
CA VAL A 16 0.88 11.24 0.84
C VAL A 16 -0.37 10.82 0.07
N ALA A 17 -1.02 9.78 0.56
CA ALA A 17 -2.29 9.30 0.06
C ALA A 17 -3.33 9.30 1.18
N GLU A 18 -4.59 9.44 0.79
CA GLU A 18 -5.73 9.30 1.67
C GLU A 18 -6.43 7.98 1.39
N VAL A 19 -6.84 7.29 2.44
CA VAL A 19 -7.72 6.12 2.31
C VAL A 19 -9.08 6.58 1.79
N ASN A 20 -9.52 5.96 0.69
CA ASN A 20 -10.77 6.28 0.01
C ASN A 20 -11.40 4.99 -0.55
N ASP A 21 -11.80 4.12 0.37
CA ASP A 21 -12.48 2.86 0.10
C ASP A 21 -14.02 3.07 0.06
N PRO A 22 -14.77 2.49 -0.91
CA PRO A 22 -16.23 2.52 -0.90
C PRO A 22 -16.89 2.01 0.40
N ASP A 23 -16.25 1.07 1.11
CA ASP A 23 -16.74 0.51 2.37
C ASP A 23 -16.47 1.43 3.58
N GLY A 24 -15.77 2.55 3.38
CA GLY A 24 -15.47 3.55 4.41
C GLY A 24 -14.19 3.26 5.22
N TRP A 25 -13.57 2.11 4.99
CA TRP A 25 -12.34 1.67 5.66
C TRP A 25 -11.66 0.59 4.83
N THR A 26 -10.37 0.35 5.08
CA THR A 26 -9.58 -0.69 4.41
C THR A 26 -8.70 -1.44 5.41
N PHE A 27 -8.34 -2.69 5.09
CA PHE A 27 -7.38 -3.47 5.88
C PHE A 27 -5.94 -3.15 5.49
N VAL A 28 -5.04 -3.26 6.46
CA VAL A 28 -3.60 -3.19 6.25
C VAL A 28 -3.01 -4.58 6.45
N TYR A 29 -2.22 -5.01 5.50
CA TYR A 29 -1.63 -6.34 5.45
C TYR A 29 -0.14 -6.29 5.77
N GLU A 30 0.42 -7.36 6.32
CA GLU A 30 1.87 -7.45 6.58
C GLU A 30 2.68 -7.57 5.28
N GLU A 31 2.11 -8.23 4.27
CA GLU A 31 2.71 -8.44 2.95
C GLU A 31 1.71 -8.08 1.82
N ALA A 32 2.22 -7.94 0.59
CA ALA A 32 1.36 -7.67 -0.57
C ALA A 32 0.60 -8.92 -1.03
N GLY A 33 -0.69 -8.97 -0.76
CA GLY A 33 -1.59 -10.00 -1.27
C GLY A 33 -2.75 -10.27 -0.33
N LYS A 34 -3.89 -10.67 -0.89
CA LYS A 34 -5.11 -10.92 -0.11
C LYS A 34 -4.99 -12.06 0.91
N ASP A 35 -4.07 -12.99 0.67
CA ASP A 35 -3.80 -14.13 1.57
C ASP A 35 -2.83 -13.80 2.71
N SER A 36 -2.32 -12.56 2.77
CA SER A 36 -1.44 -12.10 3.84
C SER A 36 -2.20 -11.89 5.16
N GLU A 37 -1.50 -12.06 6.28
CA GLU A 37 -2.03 -11.68 7.59
C GLU A 37 -2.23 -10.15 7.69
N PHE A 38 -3.15 -9.74 8.56
CA PHE A 38 -3.34 -8.33 8.87
C PHE A 38 -2.22 -7.81 9.76
N LEU A 39 -1.83 -6.55 9.55
CA LEU A 39 -0.86 -5.88 10.38
C LEU A 39 -1.37 -5.78 11.82
N LYS A 40 -0.71 -6.48 12.75
CA LYS A 40 -1.23 -6.67 14.13
C LYS A 40 -1.55 -5.39 14.89
N ASN A 41 -0.71 -4.36 14.73
CA ASN A 41 -0.87 -3.10 15.47
C ASN A 41 -1.89 -2.16 14.84
N TYR A 42 -2.02 -2.21 13.52
CA TYR A 42 -2.88 -1.31 12.74
C TYR A 42 -3.56 -2.09 11.61
N PRO A 43 -4.47 -3.02 11.94
CA PRO A 43 -5.06 -3.89 10.92
C PRO A 43 -6.03 -3.15 10.01
N ARG A 44 -6.49 -1.95 10.40
CA ARG A 44 -7.52 -1.18 9.69
C ARG A 44 -7.22 0.30 9.66
N LEU A 45 -7.49 0.94 8.52
CA LEU A 45 -7.51 2.39 8.34
C LEU A 45 -8.90 2.83 7.88
N ASN A 46 -9.35 4.00 8.32
CA ASN A 46 -10.63 4.57 7.91
C ASN A 46 -10.43 5.57 6.77
N ASN A 47 -11.48 5.82 5.97
CA ASN A 47 -11.46 6.87 4.97
C ASN A 47 -11.06 8.22 5.58
N GLY A 48 -10.27 8.99 4.84
CA GLY A 48 -9.71 10.25 5.33
C GLY A 48 -8.41 10.09 6.13
N ASN A 49 -8.02 8.87 6.53
CA ASN A 49 -6.70 8.65 7.12
C ASN A 49 -5.62 8.89 6.05
N LEU A 50 -4.63 9.70 6.43
CA LEU A 50 -3.46 9.97 5.60
C LEU A 50 -2.37 8.96 5.91
N VAL A 51 -1.80 8.41 4.86
CA VAL A 51 -0.66 7.50 4.90
C VAL A 51 0.39 7.96 3.92
N GLU A 52 1.62 7.54 4.16
CA GLU A 52 2.70 7.82 3.24
C GLU A 52 2.99 6.58 2.40
N VAL A 53 2.84 6.69 1.08
CA VAL A 53 3.19 5.62 0.16
C VAL A 53 4.69 5.65 -0.06
N LEU A 54 5.36 4.55 0.28
CA LEU A 54 6.81 4.37 0.13
C LEU A 54 7.18 3.66 -1.17
N GLY A 55 6.23 2.93 -1.76
CA GLY A 55 6.39 2.23 -3.02
C GLY A 55 5.21 1.34 -3.34
N ASN A 56 5.28 0.64 -4.47
CA ASN A 56 4.26 -0.33 -4.86
C ASN A 56 4.88 -1.62 -5.39
N GLN A 57 4.12 -2.71 -5.29
CA GLN A 57 4.47 -3.99 -5.87
C GLN A 57 3.22 -4.77 -6.26
N LYS A 58 3.41 -5.77 -7.13
CA LYS A 58 2.33 -6.70 -7.48
C LYS A 58 2.23 -7.77 -6.38
N GLY A 59 1.03 -7.95 -5.83
CA GLY A 59 0.76 -8.96 -4.81
C GLY A 59 0.60 -10.36 -5.39
N SER A 60 0.49 -11.36 -4.51
CA SER A 60 0.23 -12.76 -4.89
C SER A 60 -1.08 -12.94 -5.68
N ASP A 61 -2.05 -12.06 -5.46
CA ASP A 61 -3.34 -11.99 -6.13
C ASP A 61 -3.30 -11.27 -7.50
N GLY A 62 -2.14 -10.75 -7.88
CA GLY A 62 -1.93 -10.03 -9.12
C GLY A 62 -2.39 -8.57 -9.10
N ALA A 63 -2.93 -8.08 -7.97
CA ALA A 63 -3.27 -6.68 -7.79
C ALA A 63 -2.01 -5.84 -7.47
N VAL A 64 -2.11 -4.51 -7.59
CA VAL A 64 -1.04 -3.60 -7.16
C VAL A 64 -1.30 -3.18 -5.72
N TRP A 65 -0.28 -3.32 -4.89
CA TRP A 65 -0.29 -2.99 -3.46
C TRP A 65 0.73 -1.89 -3.18
N ASN A 66 0.34 -0.91 -2.39
CA ASN A 66 1.23 0.14 -1.91
C ASN A 66 1.82 -0.27 -0.56
N LEU A 67 3.15 -0.24 -0.44
CA LEU A 67 3.81 -0.20 0.86
C LEU A 67 3.57 1.19 1.45
N ILE A 68 2.94 1.23 2.61
CA ILE A 68 2.60 2.47 3.30
C ILE A 68 3.34 2.58 4.63
N SER A 69 3.62 3.82 5.06
CA SER A 69 3.96 4.16 6.43
C SER A 69 2.79 4.85 7.10
N ILE A 70 2.44 4.38 8.29
CA ILE A 70 1.40 4.93 9.16
C ILE A 70 2.12 5.72 10.26
N ALA A 71 1.97 7.05 10.20
CA ALA A 71 2.58 8.00 11.15
C ALA A 71 4.10 7.84 11.35
N GLY A 72 4.83 7.28 10.37
CA GLY A 72 6.27 7.03 10.49
C GLY A 72 6.67 5.89 11.45
N ALA A 73 5.70 5.18 12.02
CA ALA A 73 5.93 4.19 13.08
C ALA A 73 5.61 2.75 12.66
N TYR A 74 4.62 2.57 11.79
CA TYR A 74 4.21 1.25 11.31
C TYR A 74 4.27 1.21 9.79
N ALA A 75 4.60 0.05 9.24
CA ALA A 75 4.60 -0.19 7.80
C ALA A 75 3.73 -1.40 7.48
N GLY A 76 3.03 -1.34 6.35
CA GLY A 76 2.20 -2.42 5.86
C GLY A 76 1.71 -2.15 4.46
N TYR A 77 0.82 -3.00 3.95
CA TYR A 77 0.36 -2.96 2.57
C TYR A 77 -1.14 -2.67 2.49
N VAL A 78 -1.52 -1.80 1.56
CA VAL A 78 -2.92 -1.49 1.20
C VAL A 78 -3.05 -1.55 -0.31
N ARG A 79 -4.18 -2.07 -0.83
CA ARG A 79 -4.44 -2.09 -2.27
C ARG A 79 -4.41 -0.69 -2.86
N ALA A 80 -3.76 -0.55 -4.01
CA ALA A 80 -3.51 0.75 -4.60
C ALA A 80 -4.78 1.49 -5.04
N ASP A 81 -5.82 0.77 -5.44
CA ASP A 81 -7.11 1.33 -5.83
C ASP A 81 -7.94 1.89 -4.65
N LEU A 82 -7.55 1.59 -3.41
CA LEU A 82 -8.22 2.06 -2.19
C LEU A 82 -7.57 3.34 -1.62
N LEU A 83 -6.53 3.84 -2.30
CA LEU A 83 -5.80 5.04 -1.92
C LEU A 83 -5.95 6.13 -2.98
N LYS A 84 -6.22 7.35 -2.53
CA LYS A 84 -6.27 8.54 -3.38
C LYS A 84 -5.07 9.42 -3.08
N ARG A 85 -4.19 9.60 -4.06
CA ARG A 85 -3.05 10.54 -3.95
C ARG A 85 -3.54 11.95 -3.66
N LYS A 86 -2.88 12.65 -2.74
CA LYS A 86 -3.09 14.07 -2.43
C LYS A 86 -2.10 14.95 -3.18
#